data_AF-A0A378WHV6-F1
#
_entry.id   AF-A0A378WHV6-F1
#
_cell.length_a   1.000
_cell.length_b   1.000
_cell.length_c   1.000
_cell.angle_alpha   90.00
_cell.angle_beta   90.00
_cell.angle_gamma   90.00
#
_symmetry.space_group_name_H-M   'P 1'
#
loop_
_entity.id
_entity.type
_entity.pdbx_description
1 polymer ?
#
loop_
_entity_poly.entity_id
_entity_poly.type
_entity_poly.pdbx_seq_one_letter_code
_entity_poly.pdbx_strand_id
1 'polypeptide(L)'
;MLSEAPLPRWFIDLLAHRRWIRRTRPFPHVYVRDVFVAEFYQRLAVEFDRVRTDRPDLFGPVAAGYGASGASLTRMRNGPLEVFLSRAWHDLIERVAGVPASGDVEGSLHHHPPGSPRGWPHHDLTPAWFPGAAPGPDTVGLPGDDIDLKSGARLAGVPAREMVRAVAVLFYLGNGEWKPGDGGETGLFADIGAAEPTPTVIVPPVDNSMVVFECTPRSWHTFLGANTAARNSVVMWLHRPKEQAASRWGGDRIVHW
;
A
#
# COMPACT_ATOMS: atom_id res chain seq x y z
N MET A 1 0.87 17.97 11.27
CA MET A 1 2.21 17.80 11.89
C MET A 1 2.50 16.31 11.92
N LEU A 2 3.75 15.89 11.71
CA LEU A 2 4.12 14.47 11.77
C LEU A 2 3.98 13.97 13.21
N SER A 3 3.66 12.68 13.41
CA SER A 3 3.70 12.08 14.75
C SER A 3 5.11 12.19 15.35
N GLU A 4 5.22 12.68 16.60
CA GLU A 4 6.49 12.83 17.33
C GLU A 4 6.68 11.77 18.45
N ALA A 5 5.65 10.96 18.73
CA ALA A 5 5.69 9.97 19.80
C ALA A 5 6.75 8.88 19.55
N PRO A 6 7.55 8.44 20.53
CA PRO A 6 8.45 7.31 20.30
C PRO A 6 7.67 6.06 19.87
N LEU A 7 8.21 5.29 18.92
CA LEU A 7 7.60 4.02 18.53
C LEU A 7 7.64 3.05 19.73
N PRO A 8 6.58 2.25 19.96
CA PRO A 8 6.55 1.34 21.10
C PRO A 8 7.56 0.21 20.93
N ARG A 9 8.18 -0.23 22.03
CA ARG A 9 9.25 -1.23 22.03
C ARG A 9 8.86 -2.53 21.32
N TRP A 10 7.66 -3.05 21.56
CA TRP A 10 7.17 -4.28 20.94
C TRP A 10 7.23 -4.22 19.40
N PHE A 11 7.03 -3.04 18.83
CA PHE A 11 7.03 -2.82 17.38
C PHE A 11 8.46 -2.67 16.84
N ILE A 12 9.30 -1.93 17.58
CA ILE A 12 10.72 -1.77 17.26
C ILE A 12 11.40 -3.14 17.19
N ASP A 13 11.11 -4.03 18.13
CA ASP A 13 11.67 -5.38 18.20
C ASP A 13 11.30 -6.25 16.97
N LEU A 14 10.30 -5.86 16.17
CA LEU A 14 9.94 -6.54 14.91
C LEU A 14 10.81 -6.09 13.74
N LEU A 15 11.45 -4.93 13.80
CA LEU A 15 12.17 -4.33 12.68
C LEU A 15 13.62 -4.83 12.60
N ALA A 16 14.08 -5.21 11.41
CA ALA A 16 15.45 -5.70 11.21
C ALA A 16 16.52 -4.58 11.18
N HIS A 17 16.12 -3.33 11.46
CA HIS A 17 16.95 -2.12 11.50
C HIS A 17 18.04 -2.07 10.42
N ARG A 18 17.63 -2.05 9.16
CA ARG A 18 18.52 -1.78 8.01
C ARG A 18 18.20 -0.46 7.33
N ARG A 19 19.13 0.00 6.49
CA ARG A 19 19.14 1.33 5.87
C ARG A 19 17.88 1.56 5.02
N TRP A 20 17.15 2.61 5.34
CA TRP A 20 16.03 3.10 4.53
C TRP A 20 16.60 4.06 3.48
N ILE A 21 16.52 3.69 2.20
CA ILE A 21 17.15 4.47 1.13
C ILE A 21 16.11 5.40 0.53
N ARG A 22 16.23 6.70 0.83
CA ARG A 22 15.44 7.74 0.18
C ARG A 22 16.05 8.09 -1.18
N ARG A 23 15.22 8.08 -2.22
CA ARG A 23 15.55 8.51 -3.58
C ARG A 23 14.64 9.67 -3.96
N THR A 24 15.13 10.58 -4.79
CA THR A 24 14.39 11.78 -5.23
C THR A 24 13.86 11.68 -6.64
N ARG A 25 14.36 10.74 -7.45
CA ARG A 25 13.93 10.49 -8.84
C ARG A 25 13.43 9.05 -8.99
N PRO A 26 12.40 8.77 -9.82
CA PRO A 26 11.67 9.72 -10.68
C PRO A 26 10.78 10.71 -9.91
N PHE A 27 10.37 10.32 -8.71
CA PHE A 27 9.76 11.16 -7.69
C PHE A 27 10.28 10.70 -6.31
N PRO A 28 10.07 11.48 -5.24
CA PRO A 28 10.46 11.08 -3.89
C PRO A 28 9.86 9.73 -3.49
N HIS A 29 10.72 8.75 -3.21
CA HIS A 29 10.32 7.43 -2.73
C HIS A 29 11.40 6.84 -1.82
N VAL A 30 11.00 5.86 -1.02
CA VAL A 30 11.88 5.11 -0.13
C VAL A 30 11.85 3.64 -0.54
N TYR A 31 13.03 3.04 -0.65
CA TYR A 31 13.18 1.60 -0.82
C TYR A 31 13.91 1.02 0.39
N VAL A 32 13.39 -0.10 0.90
CA VAL A 32 13.91 -0.77 2.10
C VAL A 32 13.97 -2.27 1.82
N ARG A 33 15.04 -2.91 2.30
CA ARG A 33 15.18 -4.37 2.37
C ARG A 33 15.33 -4.80 3.81
N ASP A 34 14.94 -6.03 4.08
CA ASP A 34 14.96 -6.62 5.42
C ASP A 34 14.19 -5.72 6.39
N VAL A 35 12.92 -5.43 6.07
CA VAL A 35 12.08 -4.53 6.89
C VAL A 35 11.89 -5.13 8.29
N PHE A 36 11.49 -6.40 8.33
CA PHE A 36 11.25 -7.13 9.57
C PHE A 36 12.38 -8.11 9.88
N VAL A 37 12.61 -8.39 11.15
CA VAL A 37 13.49 -9.50 11.56
C VAL A 37 13.02 -10.81 10.95
N ALA A 38 13.95 -11.71 10.63
CA ALA A 38 13.67 -12.92 9.86
C ALA A 38 12.53 -13.76 10.49
N GLU A 39 12.52 -13.90 11.81
CA GLU A 39 11.48 -14.64 12.54
C GLU A 39 10.08 -14.05 12.31
N PHE A 40 9.93 -12.73 12.44
CA PHE A 40 8.63 -12.09 12.25
C PHE A 40 8.23 -12.08 10.77
N TYR A 41 9.18 -11.88 9.86
CA TYR A 41 8.91 -12.00 8.43
C TYR A 41 8.36 -13.37 8.06
N GLN A 42 8.94 -14.46 8.59
CA GLN A 42 8.43 -15.81 8.32
C GLN A 42 6.98 -15.99 8.82
N ARG A 43 6.63 -15.40 9.96
CA ARG A 43 5.23 -15.40 10.44
C ARG A 43 4.29 -14.66 9.49
N LEU A 44 4.73 -13.55 8.90
CA LEU A 44 3.95 -12.82 7.89
C LEU A 44 3.76 -13.65 6.62
N ALA A 45 4.82 -14.29 6.12
CA ALA A 45 4.78 -15.11 4.90
C ALA A 45 3.88 -16.34 5.08
N VAL A 46 4.00 -17.04 6.21
CA VAL A 46 3.12 -18.17 6.55
C VAL A 46 1.67 -17.73 6.69
N GLU A 47 1.40 -16.60 7.34
CA GLU A 47 0.03 -16.10 7.49
C GLU A 47 -0.58 -15.71 6.14
N PHE A 48 0.19 -15.06 5.26
CA PHE A 48 -0.27 -14.75 3.90
C PHE A 48 -0.66 -16.03 3.14
N ASP A 49 0.21 -17.04 3.16
CA ASP A 49 -0.05 -18.29 2.44
C ASP A 49 -1.23 -19.07 3.02
N ARG A 50 -1.35 -19.09 4.36
CA ARG A 50 -2.51 -19.67 5.06
C ARG A 50 -3.80 -19.00 4.65
N VAL A 51 -3.87 -17.67 4.65
CA VAL A 51 -5.07 -16.92 4.22
C VAL A 51 -5.40 -17.22 2.75
N ARG A 52 -4.40 -17.28 1.87
CA ARG A 52 -4.59 -17.58 0.44
C ARG A 52 -5.11 -18.99 0.21
N THR A 53 -4.60 -19.97 0.95
CA THR A 53 -4.95 -21.39 0.81
C THR A 53 -6.27 -21.74 1.50
N ASP A 54 -6.46 -21.28 2.74
CA ASP A 54 -7.60 -21.68 3.57
C ASP A 54 -8.84 -20.81 3.31
N ARG A 55 -8.63 -19.56 2.89
CA ARG A 55 -9.69 -18.56 2.67
C ARG A 55 -9.64 -17.93 1.26
N PRO A 56 -9.64 -18.75 0.19
CA PRO A 56 -9.63 -18.23 -1.18
C PRO A 56 -10.89 -17.41 -1.50
N ASP A 57 -11.98 -17.62 -0.74
CA ASP A 57 -13.23 -16.84 -0.82
C ASP A 57 -13.03 -15.34 -0.56
N LEU A 58 -11.99 -14.96 0.18
CA LEU A 58 -11.68 -13.56 0.47
C LEU A 58 -10.97 -12.84 -0.68
N PHE A 59 -10.42 -13.58 -1.65
CA PHE A 59 -9.66 -13.01 -2.77
C PHE A 59 -10.58 -12.73 -3.97
N GLY A 60 -10.91 -11.46 -4.17
CA GLY A 60 -11.65 -10.97 -5.33
C GLY A 60 -10.76 -10.22 -6.32
N PRO A 61 -11.20 -9.97 -7.57
CA PRO A 61 -10.47 -9.11 -8.51
C PRO A 61 -10.24 -7.71 -7.91
N VAL A 62 -9.00 -7.20 -7.98
CA VAL A 62 -8.65 -5.88 -7.44
C VAL A 62 -9.25 -4.74 -8.28
N ALA A 63 -9.19 -4.91 -9.61
CA ALA A 63 -9.78 -3.99 -10.59
C ALA A 63 -10.03 -4.74 -11.92
N ALA A 64 -10.94 -4.21 -12.74
CA ALA A 64 -11.23 -4.77 -14.05
C ALA A 64 -9.96 -4.78 -14.93
N GLY A 65 -9.62 -5.93 -15.51
CA GLY A 65 -8.43 -6.10 -16.34
C GLY A 65 -7.10 -6.06 -15.58
N TYR A 66 -7.11 -5.94 -14.26
CA TYR A 66 -5.90 -6.00 -13.43
C TYR A 66 -5.62 -7.46 -13.06
N GLY A 67 -4.42 -7.94 -13.36
CA GLY A 67 -4.00 -9.34 -13.18
C GLY A 67 -3.77 -9.77 -11.73
N ALA A 68 -4.50 -9.22 -10.76
CA ALA A 68 -4.36 -9.55 -9.35
C ALA A 68 -5.71 -9.84 -8.71
N SER A 69 -5.70 -10.80 -7.78
CA SER A 69 -6.75 -10.91 -6.77
C SER A 69 -6.28 -10.30 -5.46
N GLY A 70 -7.21 -9.85 -4.63
CA GLY A 70 -6.86 -9.29 -3.34
C GLY A 70 -7.92 -9.47 -2.27
N ALA A 71 -7.46 -9.42 -1.03
CA ALA A 71 -8.26 -9.57 0.18
C ALA A 71 -7.98 -8.40 1.12
N SER A 72 -9.03 -7.78 1.68
CA SER A 72 -8.87 -6.64 2.59
C SER A 72 -8.07 -7.00 3.84
N LEU A 73 -7.12 -6.16 4.25
CA LEU A 73 -6.41 -6.30 5.52
C LEU A 73 -7.35 -6.18 6.72
N THR A 74 -8.48 -5.48 6.61
CA THR A 74 -9.46 -5.40 7.73
C THR A 74 -10.03 -6.76 8.10
N ARG A 75 -9.96 -7.74 7.19
CA ARG A 75 -10.33 -9.15 7.42
C ARG A 75 -9.18 -9.99 8.01
N MET A 76 -7.98 -9.42 8.14
CA MET A 76 -6.74 -10.07 8.59
C MET A 76 -6.33 -9.69 10.02
N ARG A 77 -7.29 -9.20 10.81
CA ARG A 77 -7.08 -8.81 12.21
C ARG A 77 -6.88 -10.03 13.10
N ASN A 78 -6.27 -9.82 14.27
CA ASN A 78 -5.92 -10.85 15.24
C ASN A 78 -4.83 -11.83 14.77
N GLY A 79 -3.92 -11.36 13.91
CA GLY A 79 -2.82 -12.15 13.36
C GLY A 79 -1.60 -11.29 13.04
N PRO A 80 -0.49 -11.90 12.57
CA PRO A 80 0.74 -11.18 12.23
C PRO A 80 0.52 -10.01 11.25
N LEU A 81 -0.41 -10.16 10.29
CA LEU A 81 -0.75 -9.15 9.29
C LEU A 81 -1.38 -7.88 9.89
N GLU A 82 -1.91 -7.93 11.12
CA GLU A 82 -2.47 -6.75 11.79
C GLU A 82 -1.41 -5.68 12.08
N VAL A 83 -0.11 -6.02 12.02
CA VAL A 83 0.97 -5.03 12.12
C VAL A 83 0.79 -3.88 11.11
N PHE A 84 0.33 -4.18 9.90
CA PHE A 84 0.09 -3.18 8.86
C PHE A 84 -1.11 -2.28 9.16
N LEU A 85 -1.97 -2.65 10.09
CA LEU A 85 -3.10 -1.85 10.57
C LEU A 85 -2.82 -1.24 11.94
N SER A 86 -1.59 -1.31 12.45
CA SER A 86 -1.24 -0.75 13.75
C SER A 86 -0.93 0.74 13.67
N ARG A 87 -1.20 1.47 14.77
CA ARG A 87 -0.79 2.87 14.91
C ARG A 87 0.73 3.05 14.79
N ALA A 88 1.50 2.10 15.33
CA ALA A 88 2.96 2.13 15.26
C ALA A 88 3.48 2.03 13.83
N TRP A 89 2.88 1.16 13.01
CA TRP A 89 3.20 1.06 11.59
C TRP A 89 2.80 2.33 10.82
N HIS A 90 1.59 2.85 11.06
CA HIS A 90 1.17 4.13 10.50
C HIS A 90 2.20 5.25 10.76
N ASP A 91 2.62 5.43 12.01
CA ASP A 91 3.53 6.50 12.41
C ASP A 91 4.94 6.34 11.83
N LEU A 92 5.42 5.09 11.72
CA LEU A 92 6.67 4.80 11.04
C LEU A 92 6.60 5.25 9.58
N ILE A 93 5.55 4.87 8.85
CA ILE A 93 5.38 5.20 7.44
C ILE A 93 5.20 6.70 7.23
N GLU A 94 4.40 7.38 8.08
CA GLU A 94 4.21 8.83 8.04
C GLU A 94 5.55 9.57 8.13
N ARG A 95 6.40 9.20 9.10
CA ARG A 95 7.72 9.80 9.33
C ARG A 95 8.70 9.51 8.22
N VAL A 96 8.73 8.27 7.75
CA VAL A 96 9.63 7.84 6.67
C VAL A 96 9.30 8.57 5.37
N ALA A 97 8.01 8.67 5.04
CA ALA A 97 7.57 9.40 3.86
C ALA A 97 7.78 10.92 4.03
N GLY A 98 7.73 11.42 5.27
CA GLY A 98 7.74 12.85 5.57
C GLY A 98 6.44 13.51 5.12
N VAL A 99 5.33 12.79 5.19
CA VAL A 99 4.03 13.17 4.66
C VAL A 99 3.00 13.07 5.78
N PRO A 100 2.41 14.20 6.23
CA PRO A 100 1.36 14.16 7.24
C PRO A 100 0.14 13.35 6.79
N ALA A 101 -0.38 12.50 7.69
CA ALA A 101 -1.54 11.64 7.45
C ALA A 101 -2.60 11.78 8.56
N SER A 102 -3.83 11.34 8.30
CA SER A 102 -4.98 11.50 9.19
C SER A 102 -5.14 10.39 10.24
N GLY A 103 -4.26 9.38 10.26
CA GLY A 103 -4.46 8.16 11.05
C GLY A 103 -5.33 7.11 10.35
N ASP A 104 -5.94 7.43 9.21
CA ASP A 104 -6.77 6.50 8.43
C ASP A 104 -5.91 5.60 7.53
N VAL A 105 -6.15 4.31 7.60
CA VAL A 105 -5.39 3.25 6.93
C VAL A 105 -6.32 2.38 6.10
N GLU A 106 -5.95 2.17 4.84
CA GLU A 106 -6.52 1.13 3.97
C GLU A 106 -5.41 0.15 3.59
N GLY A 107 -5.73 -1.12 3.40
CA GLY A 107 -4.84 -1.99 2.64
C GLY A 107 -5.44 -3.34 2.32
N SER A 108 -4.73 -4.08 1.47
CA SER A 108 -5.11 -5.38 0.94
C SER A 108 -3.89 -6.26 0.72
N LEU A 109 -4.10 -7.56 0.87
CA LEU A 109 -3.22 -8.58 0.30
C LEU A 109 -3.46 -8.61 -1.21
N HIS A 110 -2.40 -8.65 -2.01
CA HIS A 110 -2.48 -8.81 -3.46
C HIS A 110 -1.72 -10.06 -3.87
N HIS A 111 -2.35 -10.88 -4.71
CA HIS A 111 -1.77 -12.07 -5.31
C HIS A 111 -1.84 -11.96 -6.84
N HIS A 112 -0.69 -11.97 -7.48
CA HIS A 112 -0.55 -12.11 -8.93
C HIS A 112 -0.10 -13.54 -9.25
N PRO A 113 -0.91 -14.36 -9.96
CA PRO A 113 -0.43 -15.65 -10.45
C PRO A 113 0.69 -15.48 -11.49
N PRO A 114 1.48 -16.53 -11.77
CA PRO A 114 2.45 -16.51 -12.86
C PRO A 114 1.83 -16.05 -14.19
N GLY A 115 2.58 -15.27 -14.97
CA GLY A 115 2.14 -14.75 -16.27
C GLY A 115 1.08 -13.65 -16.18
N SER A 116 0.94 -12.99 -15.03
CA SER A 116 -0.04 -11.91 -14.88
C SER A 116 0.23 -10.77 -15.87
N PRO A 117 -0.82 -10.18 -16.47
CA PRO A 117 -0.66 -9.05 -17.37
C PRO A 117 -0.08 -7.84 -16.65
N ARG A 118 0.63 -6.99 -17.41
CA ARG A 118 1.06 -5.68 -16.93
C ARG A 118 -0.15 -4.85 -16.50
N GLY A 119 0.01 -4.07 -15.43
CA GLY A 119 -0.95 -3.03 -15.08
C GLY A 119 -0.79 -1.79 -15.96
N TRP A 120 -1.64 -0.79 -15.73
CA TRP A 120 -1.53 0.53 -16.33
C TRP A 120 -0.85 1.52 -15.34
N PRO A 121 -0.01 2.46 -15.83
CA PRO A 121 0.49 3.54 -15.01
C PRO A 121 -0.63 4.35 -14.37
N HIS A 122 -0.56 4.52 -13.05
CA HIS A 122 -1.48 5.32 -12.23
C HIS A 122 -0.69 6.00 -11.10
N HIS A 123 -1.31 6.95 -10.39
CA HIS A 123 -0.61 7.77 -9.40
C HIS A 123 -1.19 7.72 -7.98
N ASP A 124 -2.21 6.88 -7.76
CA ASP A 124 -2.85 6.61 -6.46
C ASP A 124 -3.38 7.83 -5.71
N LEU A 125 -3.45 9.01 -6.31
CA LEU A 125 -4.12 10.17 -5.73
C LEU A 125 -5.63 10.03 -5.97
N THR A 126 -6.23 9.09 -5.25
CA THR A 126 -7.64 8.68 -5.38
C THR A 126 -8.38 8.85 -4.06
N PRO A 127 -9.71 9.05 -4.10
CA PRO A 127 -10.51 9.19 -2.90
C PRO A 127 -10.80 7.81 -2.27
N ALA A 128 -11.01 7.84 -0.95
CA ALA A 128 -11.43 6.70 -0.15
C ALA A 128 -12.39 7.17 0.95
N TRP A 129 -13.40 6.38 1.29
CA TRP A 129 -14.43 6.75 2.25
C TRP A 129 -14.30 5.96 3.55
N PHE A 130 -14.25 6.67 4.68
CA PHE A 130 -14.09 6.11 6.01
C PHE A 130 -15.29 6.45 6.91
N PRO A 131 -15.54 5.68 7.99
CA PRO A 131 -16.56 6.01 8.98
C PRO A 131 -16.36 7.40 9.62
N GLY A 132 -17.48 7.99 10.05
CA GLY A 132 -17.62 9.42 10.37
C GLY A 132 -16.66 10.02 11.42
N ALA A 133 -16.21 9.25 12.41
CA ALA A 133 -15.27 9.77 13.41
C ALA A 133 -13.83 9.64 12.91
N ALA A 134 -13.04 10.70 13.04
CA ALA A 134 -11.59 10.62 12.88
C ALA A 134 -11.00 9.72 13.98
N PRO A 135 -9.94 8.95 13.67
CA PRO A 135 -9.28 8.15 14.69
C PRO A 135 -8.62 9.01 15.76
N GLY A 136 -8.50 8.45 16.95
CA GLY A 136 -7.76 9.06 18.05
C GLY A 136 -6.24 9.00 17.82
N PRO A 137 -5.44 9.64 18.69
CA PRO A 137 -3.99 9.65 18.56
C PRO A 137 -3.35 8.25 18.64
N ASP A 138 -3.96 7.33 19.39
CA ASP A 138 -3.43 5.98 19.61
C ASP A 138 -4.10 4.90 18.75
N THR A 139 -5.05 5.28 17.89
CA THR A 139 -5.80 4.35 17.03
C THR A 139 -5.63 4.70 15.57
N VAL A 140 -6.03 3.76 14.70
CA VAL A 140 -6.17 4.00 13.26
C VAL A 140 -7.63 3.96 12.85
N GLY A 141 -7.97 4.72 11.83
CA GLY A 141 -9.27 4.64 11.17
C GLY A 141 -9.21 3.57 10.09
N LEU A 142 -10.19 2.67 10.06
CA LEU A 142 -10.25 1.57 9.09
C LEU A 142 -11.52 1.70 8.24
N PRO A 143 -11.52 1.18 6.99
CA PRO A 143 -12.72 1.05 6.19
C PRO A 143 -13.83 0.31 6.95
N GLY A 144 -15.06 0.80 6.84
CA GLY A 144 -16.25 0.14 7.38
C GLY A 144 -16.90 -0.78 6.34
N ASP A 145 -17.63 -1.80 6.80
CA ASP A 145 -18.37 -2.72 5.93
C ASP A 145 -19.65 -2.10 5.35
N ASP A 146 -20.11 -0.98 5.92
CA ASP A 146 -21.34 -0.26 5.59
C ASP A 146 -21.15 0.90 4.60
N ILE A 147 -19.91 1.12 4.16
CA ILE A 147 -19.52 2.18 3.24
C ILE A 147 -18.67 1.57 2.13
N ASP A 148 -19.11 1.71 0.88
CA ASP A 148 -18.27 1.37 -0.26
C ASP A 148 -17.03 2.28 -0.28
N LEU A 149 -15.87 1.67 -0.15
CA LEU A 149 -14.61 2.38 0.03
C LEU A 149 -14.20 3.23 -1.18
N LYS A 150 -14.70 2.90 -2.38
CA LYS A 150 -14.29 3.54 -3.65
C LYS A 150 -15.27 4.60 -4.15
N SER A 151 -16.54 4.50 -3.78
CA SER A 151 -17.62 5.39 -4.24
C SER A 151 -18.28 6.16 -3.10
N GLY A 152 -18.08 5.71 -1.86
CA GLY A 152 -18.78 6.22 -0.69
C GLY A 152 -20.25 5.81 -0.62
N ALA A 153 -20.73 4.91 -1.49
CA ALA A 153 -22.09 4.42 -1.46
C ALA A 153 -22.41 3.77 -0.11
N ARG A 154 -23.54 4.15 0.50
CA ARG A 154 -23.94 3.76 1.86
C ARG A 154 -25.42 4.04 2.11
N LEU A 155 -25.98 3.47 3.17
CA LEU A 155 -27.34 3.76 3.61
C LEU A 155 -27.49 5.21 4.10
N ALA A 156 -28.70 5.78 3.94
CA ALA A 156 -29.00 7.12 4.42
C ALA A 156 -28.78 7.21 5.94
N GLY A 157 -28.15 8.31 6.39
CA GLY A 157 -27.82 8.53 7.80
C GLY A 157 -26.50 7.90 8.26
N VAL A 158 -25.85 7.06 7.45
CA VAL A 158 -24.49 6.56 7.75
C VAL A 158 -23.47 7.68 7.49
N PRO A 159 -22.77 8.19 8.53
CA PRO A 159 -21.79 9.25 8.34
C PRO A 159 -20.51 8.68 7.71
N ALA A 160 -20.00 9.35 6.69
CA ALA A 160 -18.74 9.00 6.04
C ALA A 160 -17.87 10.25 5.83
N ARG A 161 -16.56 10.07 5.97
CA ARG A 161 -15.54 11.07 5.66
C ARG A 161 -14.90 10.71 4.33
N GLU A 162 -14.89 11.65 3.40
CA GLU A 162 -14.15 11.52 2.15
C GLU A 162 -12.68 11.90 2.40
N MET A 163 -11.81 10.93 2.23
CA MET A 163 -10.37 11.03 2.41
C MET A 163 -9.68 10.83 1.07
N VAL A 164 -8.39 11.18 0.97
CA VAL A 164 -7.57 10.96 -0.22
C VAL A 164 -6.30 10.24 0.20
N ARG A 165 -5.90 9.24 -0.58
CA ARG A 165 -4.65 8.51 -0.38
C ARG A 165 -3.47 9.49 -0.38
N ALA A 166 -2.66 9.39 0.66
CA ALA A 166 -1.56 10.30 0.95
C ALA A 166 -0.20 9.63 0.72
N VAL A 167 -0.05 8.38 1.15
CA VAL A 167 1.19 7.60 1.04
C VAL A 167 0.81 6.19 0.63
N ALA A 168 1.46 5.67 -0.41
CA ALA A 168 1.33 4.28 -0.83
C ALA A 168 2.51 3.46 -0.30
N VAL A 169 2.22 2.21 0.08
CA VAL A 169 3.17 1.22 0.57
C VAL A 169 2.94 -0.08 -0.18
N LEU A 170 4.02 -0.64 -0.76
CA LEU A 170 4.02 -1.99 -1.31
C LEU A 170 5.09 -2.80 -0.59
N PHE A 171 4.68 -3.79 0.20
CA PHE A 171 5.56 -4.70 0.93
C PHE A 171 5.49 -6.11 0.32
N TYR A 172 6.64 -6.68 -0.04
CA TYR A 172 6.76 -7.95 -0.75
C TYR A 172 7.02 -9.11 0.22
N LEU A 173 6.25 -10.19 0.07
CA LEU A 173 6.30 -11.36 0.96
C LEU A 173 5.86 -12.64 0.25
N GLY A 174 6.50 -13.79 0.54
CA GLY A 174 6.12 -15.07 -0.04
C GLY A 174 6.31 -15.14 -1.56
N ASN A 175 7.34 -14.49 -2.12
CA ASN A 175 7.67 -14.49 -3.54
C ASN A 175 8.74 -15.53 -3.90
N GLY A 176 9.48 -16.04 -2.91
CA GLY A 176 10.61 -16.93 -3.14
C GLY A 176 11.84 -16.19 -3.64
N GLU A 177 12.81 -16.94 -4.17
CA GLU A 177 13.98 -16.33 -4.80
C GLU A 177 13.58 -15.62 -6.09
N TRP A 178 13.95 -14.34 -6.19
CA TRP A 178 13.76 -13.53 -7.39
C TRP A 178 15.11 -13.14 -7.99
N LYS A 179 15.25 -13.24 -9.30
CA LYS A 179 16.42 -12.75 -10.05
C LYS A 179 16.01 -11.86 -11.23
N PRO A 180 16.92 -10.99 -11.71
CA PRO A 180 16.68 -10.20 -12.91
C PRO A 180 16.22 -11.07 -14.08
N GLY A 181 15.12 -10.66 -14.72
CA GLY A 181 14.48 -11.39 -15.82
C GLY A 181 13.27 -12.24 -15.41
N ASP A 182 13.03 -12.45 -14.11
CA ASP A 182 11.84 -13.17 -13.64
C ASP A 182 10.55 -12.35 -13.73
N GLY A 183 10.64 -11.05 -13.99
CA GLY A 183 9.49 -10.15 -14.09
C GLY A 183 8.85 -9.84 -12.73
N GLY A 184 7.64 -9.25 -12.77
CA GLY A 184 6.84 -8.95 -11.59
C GLY A 184 7.25 -7.72 -10.79
N GLU A 185 8.16 -6.91 -11.32
CA GLU A 185 8.63 -5.69 -10.69
C GLU A 185 7.58 -4.58 -10.67
N THR A 186 7.75 -3.63 -9.75
CA THR A 186 7.03 -2.36 -9.79
C THR A 186 7.86 -1.32 -10.53
N GLY A 187 7.32 -0.80 -11.62
CA GLY A 187 7.92 0.29 -12.38
C GLY A 187 7.49 1.65 -11.83
N LEU A 188 8.43 2.58 -11.67
CA LEU A 188 8.21 3.98 -11.31
C LEU A 188 8.59 4.86 -12.50
N PHE A 189 7.72 5.79 -12.90
CA PHE A 189 7.86 6.57 -14.13
C PHE A 189 8.07 8.06 -13.80
N ALA A 190 8.98 8.72 -14.50
CA ALA A 190 9.12 10.18 -14.45
C ALA A 190 8.00 10.90 -15.21
N ASP A 191 7.52 10.29 -16.30
CA ASP A 191 6.46 10.78 -17.14
C ASP A 191 5.77 9.62 -17.89
N ILE A 192 4.52 9.83 -18.32
CA ILE A 192 3.72 8.83 -19.03
C ILE A 192 3.18 9.33 -20.39
N GLY A 193 3.68 10.45 -20.91
CA GLY A 193 3.19 11.08 -22.13
C GLY A 193 3.60 10.37 -23.43
N ALA A 194 4.54 9.43 -23.36
CA ALA A 194 4.92 8.60 -24.50
C ALA A 194 3.84 7.55 -24.82
N ALA A 195 3.73 7.14 -26.09
CA ALA A 195 2.82 6.05 -26.49
C ALA A 195 3.10 4.74 -25.74
N GLU A 196 4.38 4.46 -25.48
CA GLU A 196 4.84 3.34 -24.65
C GLU A 196 5.76 3.88 -23.54
N PRO A 197 5.20 4.27 -22.38
CA PRO A 197 6.01 4.80 -21.29
C PRO A 197 6.90 3.71 -20.70
N THR A 198 8.17 4.06 -20.45
CA THR A 198 9.17 3.17 -19.84
C THR A 198 9.47 3.58 -18.41
N PRO A 199 9.62 2.62 -17.47
CA PRO A 199 9.93 2.95 -16.08
C PRO A 199 11.34 3.53 -15.97
N THR A 200 11.47 4.61 -15.22
CA THR A 200 12.78 5.21 -14.88
C THR A 200 13.48 4.42 -13.78
N VAL A 201 12.69 3.84 -12.87
CA VAL A 201 13.18 2.96 -11.79
C VAL A 201 12.33 1.70 -11.78
N ILE A 202 12.98 0.56 -11.60
CA ILE A 202 12.35 -0.75 -11.44
C ILE A 202 12.65 -1.25 -10.03
N VAL A 203 11.61 -1.62 -9.30
CA VAL A 203 11.71 -2.15 -7.93
C VAL A 203 11.39 -3.65 -7.96
N PRO A 204 12.36 -4.52 -7.67
CA PRO A 204 12.14 -5.96 -7.72
C PRO A 204 11.27 -6.41 -6.53
N PRO A 205 10.40 -7.43 -6.71
CA PRO A 205 9.50 -7.91 -5.68
C PRO A 205 10.19 -8.85 -4.69
N VAL A 206 11.39 -8.47 -4.22
CA VAL A 206 12.21 -9.28 -3.31
C VAL A 206 11.52 -9.39 -1.95
N ASP A 207 11.48 -10.59 -1.41
CA ASP A 207 10.92 -10.87 -0.10
C ASP A 207 11.48 -9.98 1.02
N ASN A 208 10.61 -9.59 1.95
CA ASN A 208 10.92 -8.70 3.08
C ASN A 208 11.46 -7.33 2.64
N SER A 209 11.05 -6.86 1.46
CA SER A 209 11.37 -5.53 0.95
C SER A 209 10.11 -4.69 0.74
N MET A 210 10.30 -3.37 0.68
CA MET A 210 9.21 -2.41 0.59
C MET A 210 9.58 -1.22 -0.26
N VAL A 211 8.60 -0.67 -0.97
CA VAL A 211 8.65 0.67 -1.54
C VAL A 211 7.54 1.54 -0.94
N VAL A 212 7.88 2.79 -0.62
CA VAL A 212 6.99 3.79 -0.01
C VAL A 212 7.11 5.10 -0.77
N PHE A 213 5.99 5.75 -1.10
CA PHE A 213 6.01 7.06 -1.76
C PHE A 213 4.74 7.88 -1.49
N GLU A 214 4.85 9.20 -1.61
CA GLU A 214 3.69 10.09 -1.55
C GLU A 214 2.81 9.91 -2.79
N CYS A 215 1.49 9.80 -2.59
CA CYS A 215 0.51 9.87 -3.67
C CYS A 215 0.39 11.32 -4.14
N THR A 216 0.72 11.57 -5.41
CA THR A 216 0.74 12.90 -6.04
C THR A 216 0.27 12.76 -7.49
N PRO A 217 -0.01 13.84 -8.23
CA PRO A 217 -0.33 13.74 -9.66
C PRO A 217 0.85 13.26 -10.54
N ARG A 218 2.03 13.00 -9.97
CA ARG A 218 3.25 12.61 -10.68
C ARG A 218 3.89 11.32 -10.16
N SER A 219 3.32 10.68 -9.14
CA SER A 219 3.82 9.41 -8.58
C SER A 219 3.39 8.21 -9.42
N TRP A 220 3.68 8.27 -10.72
CA TRP A 220 3.27 7.27 -11.69
C TRP A 220 3.99 5.95 -11.46
N HIS A 221 3.22 4.88 -11.29
CA HIS A 221 3.75 3.55 -11.06
C HIS A 221 2.82 2.47 -11.61
N THR A 222 3.35 1.27 -11.80
CA THR A 222 2.57 0.09 -12.21
C THR A 222 3.28 -1.22 -11.85
N PHE A 223 2.52 -2.30 -11.81
CA PHE A 223 3.04 -3.66 -11.89
C PHE A 223 3.44 -3.97 -13.35
N LEU A 224 4.69 -4.37 -13.58
CA LEU A 224 5.21 -4.57 -14.94
C LEU A 224 4.80 -5.89 -15.60
N GLY A 225 4.19 -6.82 -14.85
CA GLY A 225 3.73 -8.10 -15.41
C GLY A 225 4.86 -9.09 -15.70
N ALA A 226 4.54 -10.07 -16.53
CA ALA A 226 5.47 -11.09 -17.03
C ALA A 226 6.23 -11.86 -15.94
N ASN A 227 5.64 -11.95 -14.74
CA ASN A 227 6.21 -12.67 -13.61
C ASN A 227 6.23 -14.17 -13.87
N THR A 228 7.39 -14.81 -13.74
CA THR A 228 7.57 -16.26 -13.94
C THR A 228 7.03 -17.08 -12.77
N ALA A 229 7.01 -16.50 -11.57
CA ALA A 229 6.45 -17.07 -10.35
C ALA A 229 5.35 -16.16 -9.78
N ALA A 230 4.58 -16.65 -8.79
CA ALA A 230 3.58 -15.83 -8.12
C ALA A 230 4.22 -14.58 -7.48
N ARG A 231 3.55 -13.43 -7.59
CA ARG A 231 3.99 -12.17 -6.98
C ARG A 231 2.93 -11.70 -5.98
N ASN A 232 3.31 -11.73 -4.72
CA ASN A 232 2.54 -11.44 -3.54
C ASN A 232 3.01 -10.13 -2.91
N SER A 233 2.07 -9.34 -2.42
CA SER A 233 2.37 -8.15 -1.63
C SER A 233 1.27 -7.79 -0.65
N VAL A 234 1.62 -7.06 0.39
CA VAL A 234 0.70 -6.16 1.08
C VAL A 234 0.75 -4.82 0.36
N VAL A 235 -0.40 -4.31 -0.06
CA VAL A 235 -0.55 -2.94 -0.58
C VAL A 235 -1.37 -2.15 0.42
N MET A 236 -0.88 -0.97 0.82
CA MET A 236 -1.50 -0.19 1.89
C MET A 236 -1.37 1.30 1.60
N TRP A 237 -2.34 2.08 2.06
CA TRP A 237 -2.33 3.53 1.96
C TRP A 237 -2.59 4.19 3.31
N LEU A 238 -1.81 5.24 3.60
CA LEU A 238 -2.18 6.26 4.58
C LEU A 238 -3.01 7.33 3.88
N HIS A 239 -3.90 8.02 4.59
CA HIS A 239 -4.79 9.02 3.99
C HIS A 239 -4.60 10.41 4.58
N ARG A 240 -5.17 11.41 3.89
CA ARG A 240 -5.32 12.79 4.37
C ARG A 240 -6.71 13.31 4.01
N PRO A 241 -7.22 14.35 4.69
CA PRO A 241 -8.48 14.98 4.31
C PRO A 241 -8.45 15.49 2.87
N LYS A 242 -9.58 15.35 2.16
CA LYS A 242 -9.69 15.77 0.75
C LYS A 242 -9.34 17.24 0.54
N GLU A 243 -9.73 18.11 1.47
CA GLU A 243 -9.48 19.55 1.42
C GLU A 243 -7.97 19.85 1.37
N GLN A 244 -7.17 19.07 2.11
CA GLN A 244 -5.71 19.21 2.09
C GLN A 244 -5.09 18.75 0.77
N ALA A 245 -5.59 17.64 0.22
CA ALA A 245 -5.13 17.16 -1.09
C ALA A 245 -5.50 18.16 -2.20
N ALA A 246 -6.75 18.66 -2.20
CA ALA A 246 -7.23 19.63 -3.17
C ALA A 246 -6.48 20.97 -3.07
N SER A 247 -6.21 21.46 -1.85
CA SER A 247 -5.42 22.68 -1.66
C SER A 247 -3.99 22.54 -2.18
N ARG A 248 -3.38 21.35 -2.08
CA ARG A 248 -1.99 21.13 -2.51
C ARG A 248 -1.85 20.84 -4.00
N TRP A 249 -2.77 20.08 -4.57
CA TRP A 249 -2.63 19.51 -5.92
C TRP A 249 -3.70 19.94 -6.92
N GLY A 250 -4.76 20.61 -6.48
CA GLY A 250 -5.97 20.85 -7.28
C GLY A 250 -6.94 19.67 -7.19
N GLY A 251 -8.22 19.97 -7.00
CA GLY A 251 -9.26 18.93 -6.91
C GLY A 251 -9.46 18.14 -8.21
N ASP A 252 -9.19 18.76 -9.36
CA ASP A 252 -9.21 18.17 -10.70
C ASP A 252 -8.15 17.06 -10.90
N ARG A 253 -7.16 17.00 -10.01
CA ARG A 253 -6.09 15.99 -10.06
C ARG A 253 -6.36 14.76 -9.22
N ILE A 254 -7.43 14.75 -8.42
CA ILE A 254 -7.87 13.58 -7.69
C ILE A 254 -8.66 12.71 -8.67
N VAL A 255 -8.16 11.49 -8.93
CA VAL A 255 -8.75 10.58 -9.92
C VAL A 255 -9.72 9.65 -9.22
N HIS A 256 -10.94 9.53 -9.76
CA HIS A 256 -11.93 8.57 -9.31
C HIS A 256 -11.71 7.20 -9.95
N TRP A 257 -12.12 6.16 -9.22
CA TRP A 257 -11.93 4.74 -9.53
C TRP A 257 -12.56 4.26 -10.84
#